data_AF-A0A0K1JLN9-F1
#
_entry.id   AF-A0A0K1JLN9-F1
#
_cell.length_a   1.000
_cell.length_b   1.000
_cell.length_c   1.000
_cell.angle_alpha   90.00
_cell.angle_beta   90.00
_cell.angle_gamma   90.00
#
_symmetry.space_group_name_H-M   'P 1'
#
loop_
_entity.id
_entity.type
_entity.pdbx_description
1 polymer ?
#
loop_
_entity_poly.entity_id
_entity_poly.type
_entity_poly.pdbx_seq_one_letter_code
_entity_poly.pdbx_strand_id
1 'polypeptide(L)'
;MEVTFRRTGERRYAVEVRRERAEDLIMSPAPGYDAHLPHDMVHFMVEQHWGLRDGVYGQVAAGGDAGTFHPLDAPTTKRWRKQTERRNALSGQDIGRSEQLAAVMFARWCTVRLGKPEPAWFADGARRADVSEEDTQGCLPALDVVAARWETVGIGESMSIPWPWPER
;
A
#
# COMPACT_ATOMS: atom_id res chain seq x y z
N MET A 1 9.73 -10.49 -3.15
CA MET A 1 9.36 -9.35 -2.28
C MET A 1 8.29 -9.75 -1.27
N GLU A 2 8.52 -9.45 0.00
CA GLU A 2 7.57 -9.61 1.11
C GLU A 2 7.35 -8.27 1.80
N VAL A 3 6.09 -7.90 2.04
CA VAL A 3 5.73 -6.64 2.72
C VAL A 3 5.20 -6.96 4.11
N THR A 4 5.80 -6.39 5.13
CA THR A 4 5.48 -6.60 6.54
C THR A 4 4.92 -5.32 7.15
N PHE A 5 3.70 -5.39 7.68
CA PHE A 5 3.05 -4.32 8.41
C PHE A 5 3.21 -4.58 9.90
N ARG A 6 3.89 -3.68 10.61
CA ARG A 6 4.15 -3.80 12.05
C ARG A 6 3.41 -2.73 12.83
N ARG A 7 2.66 -3.11 13.86
CA ARG A 7 2.04 -2.13 14.75
C ARG A 7 3.10 -1.65 15.74
N THR A 8 3.50 -0.39 15.65
CA THR A 8 4.60 0.18 16.45
C THR A 8 4.12 0.97 17.67
N GLY A 9 2.81 1.25 17.75
CA GLY A 9 2.17 1.88 18.91
C GLY A 9 0.66 1.99 18.71
N GLU A 10 -0.03 2.64 19.66
CA GLU A 10 -1.51 2.72 19.68
C GLU A 10 -2.13 3.32 18.40
N ARG A 11 -1.45 4.27 17.77
CA ARG A 11 -1.89 4.93 16.53
C ARG A 11 -0.77 5.05 15.51
N ARG A 12 0.10 4.05 15.46
CA ARG A 12 1.31 4.05 14.62
C ARG A 12 1.61 2.65 14.12
N TYR A 13 2.05 2.59 12.88
CA TYR A 13 2.58 1.38 12.28
C TYR A 13 3.80 1.70 11.43
N ALA A 14 4.52 0.67 11.03
CA ALA A 14 5.60 0.73 10.07
C ALA A 14 5.35 -0.28 8.95
N VAL A 15 5.91 -0.01 7.78
CA VAL A 15 5.94 -0.93 6.65
C VAL A 15 7.39 -1.30 6.38
N GLU A 16 7.74 -2.57 6.51
CA GLU A 16 9.04 -3.13 6.16
C GLU A 16 8.88 -3.93 4.87
N VAL A 17 9.79 -3.76 3.92
CA VAL A 17 9.75 -4.45 2.62
C VAL A 17 11.04 -5.20 2.43
N ARG A 18 10.95 -6.53 2.40
CA ARG A 18 12.08 -7.41 2.10
C ARG A 18 12.13 -7.70 0.61
N ARG A 19 13.28 -7.50 -0.01
CA ARG A 19 13.48 -7.61 -1.45
C ARG A 19 14.57 -8.61 -1.78
N GLU A 20 14.38 -9.32 -2.88
CA GLU A 20 15.35 -10.31 -3.39
C GLU A 20 16.37 -9.69 -4.33
N ARG A 21 15.99 -8.61 -5.05
CA ARG A 21 16.78 -7.98 -6.12
C ARG A 21 17.26 -6.57 -5.79
N ALA A 22 16.88 -6.02 -4.65
CA ALA A 22 17.24 -4.69 -4.18
C ALA A 22 17.37 -4.66 -2.65
N GLU A 23 17.83 -3.55 -2.07
CA GLU A 23 18.03 -3.45 -0.60
C GLU A 23 16.72 -3.52 0.17
N ASP A 24 16.70 -4.02 1.40
CA ASP A 24 15.48 -3.96 2.22
C ASP A 24 15.12 -2.52 2.59
N LEU A 25 13.82 -2.23 2.65
CA LEU A 25 13.29 -0.91 2.90
C LEU A 25 12.37 -0.86 4.11
N ILE A 26 12.24 0.33 4.68
CA ILE A 26 11.30 0.64 5.75
C ILE A 26 10.65 2.00 5.53
N MET A 27 9.40 2.11 5.99
CA MET A 27 8.69 3.35 6.20
C MET A 27 8.16 3.35 7.65
N SER A 28 8.78 4.18 8.51
CA SER A 28 8.46 4.24 9.94
C SER A 28 8.64 5.66 10.50
N PRO A 29 7.59 6.30 11.06
CA PRO A 29 6.20 5.84 11.02
C PRO A 29 5.64 5.90 9.59
N ALA A 30 4.75 4.97 9.28
CA ALA A 30 3.95 5.02 8.06
C ALA A 30 2.82 6.08 8.19
N PRO A 31 2.49 6.79 7.09
CA PRO A 31 1.40 7.77 7.08
C PRO A 31 0.03 7.07 7.12
N GLY A 32 -1.06 7.84 7.29
CA GLY A 32 -2.40 7.30 7.05
C GLY A 32 -2.86 6.19 8.00
N TYR A 33 -2.55 6.32 9.30
CA TYR A 33 -3.04 5.36 10.32
C TYR A 33 -4.58 5.24 10.31
N ASP A 34 -5.04 4.00 10.21
CA ASP A 34 -6.41 3.58 10.52
C ASP A 34 -6.35 2.31 11.39
N ALA A 35 -7.31 2.19 12.33
CA ALA A 35 -7.31 1.12 13.32
C ALA A 35 -7.70 -0.24 12.72
N HIS A 36 -8.50 -0.24 11.66
CA HIS A 36 -9.03 -1.44 11.01
C HIS A 36 -8.22 -1.79 9.76
N LEU A 37 -7.89 -0.79 8.94
CA LEU A 37 -7.30 -1.02 7.63
C LEU A 37 -6.30 0.09 7.26
N PRO A 38 -5.00 -0.11 7.57
CA PRO A 38 -3.96 0.88 7.29
C PRO A 38 -3.92 1.30 5.82
N HIS A 39 -3.67 2.58 5.57
CA HIS A 39 -3.69 3.16 4.22
C HIS A 39 -2.77 2.42 3.24
N ASP A 40 -1.53 2.13 3.64
CA ASP A 40 -0.57 1.41 2.80
C ASP A 40 -1.01 -0.03 2.51
N MET A 41 -1.77 -0.66 3.42
CA MET A 41 -2.34 -1.98 3.16
C MET A 41 -3.41 -1.91 2.07
N VAL A 42 -4.19 -0.83 2.02
CA VAL A 42 -5.16 -0.61 0.93
C VAL A 42 -4.44 -0.49 -0.40
N HIS A 43 -3.35 0.30 -0.49
CA HIS A 43 -2.52 0.40 -1.70
C HIS A 43 -2.05 -0.97 -2.17
N PHE A 44 -1.53 -1.79 -1.26
CA PHE A 44 -1.08 -3.14 -1.61
C PHE A 44 -2.21 -3.97 -2.21
N MET A 45 -3.39 -3.96 -1.57
CA MET A 45 -4.52 -4.79 -1.99
C MET A 45 -5.15 -4.32 -3.30
N VAL A 46 -5.24 -3.01 -3.55
CA VAL A 46 -5.75 -2.50 -4.83
C VAL A 46 -4.76 -2.73 -5.95
N GLU A 47 -3.45 -2.59 -5.71
CA GLU A 47 -2.46 -2.91 -6.74
C GLU A 47 -2.50 -4.40 -7.09
N GLN A 48 -2.66 -5.27 -6.09
CA GLN A 48 -2.87 -6.70 -6.32
C GLN A 48 -4.16 -6.97 -7.12
N HIS A 49 -5.29 -6.37 -6.72
CA HIS A 49 -6.59 -6.66 -7.33
C HIS A 49 -6.67 -6.20 -8.80
N TRP A 50 -6.18 -4.99 -9.10
CA TRP A 50 -6.19 -4.43 -10.45
C TRP A 50 -4.95 -4.80 -11.29
N GLY A 51 -4.03 -5.60 -10.76
CA GLY A 51 -2.82 -5.98 -11.48
C GLY A 51 -1.84 -4.81 -11.73
N LEU A 52 -1.88 -3.77 -10.89
CA LEU A 52 -1.01 -2.61 -11.04
C LEU A 52 0.41 -2.98 -10.60
N ARG A 53 1.32 -3.10 -11.57
CA ARG A 53 2.73 -3.45 -11.33
C ARG A 53 3.64 -2.24 -11.28
N ASP A 54 3.07 -1.04 -11.44
CA ASP A 54 3.79 0.23 -11.49
C ASP A 54 3.16 1.30 -10.58
N GLY A 55 2.41 0.86 -9.55
CA GLY A 55 1.94 1.70 -8.45
C GLY A 55 3.03 1.92 -7.39
N VAL A 56 2.63 2.16 -6.14
CA VAL A 56 3.53 2.32 -4.98
C VAL A 56 4.36 1.06 -4.76
N TYR A 57 3.71 -0.08 -4.54
CA TYR A 57 4.42 -1.35 -4.30
C TYR A 57 5.03 -1.91 -5.56
N GLY A 58 4.38 -1.70 -6.71
CA GLY A 58 4.95 -2.00 -8.02
C GLY A 58 6.29 -1.31 -8.27
N GLN A 59 6.42 -0.02 -7.91
CA GLN A 59 7.66 0.74 -8.00
C GLN A 59 8.71 0.26 -6.99
N VAL A 60 8.31 -0.05 -5.75
CA VAL A 60 9.21 -0.65 -4.75
C VAL A 60 9.76 -2.00 -5.24
N ALA A 61 8.92 -2.83 -5.86
CA ALA A 61 9.30 -4.11 -6.47
C ALA A 61 10.20 -3.97 -7.72
N ALA A 62 10.26 -2.77 -8.33
CA ALA A 62 11.15 -2.44 -9.44
C ALA A 62 12.50 -1.82 -8.98
N GLY A 63 12.76 -1.84 -7.67
CA GLY A 63 13.97 -1.30 -7.05
C GLY A 63 13.90 0.20 -6.75
N GLY A 64 12.71 0.82 -6.85
CA GLY A 64 12.44 2.17 -6.38
C GLY A 64 12.19 2.25 -4.87
N ASP A 65 11.78 3.42 -4.39
CA ASP A 65 11.39 3.67 -2.99
C ASP A 65 10.03 4.37 -2.85
N ALA A 66 9.30 4.59 -3.95
CA ALA A 66 8.04 5.33 -3.96
C ALA A 66 8.08 6.74 -3.33
N GLY A 67 9.28 7.30 -3.14
CA GLY A 67 9.50 8.59 -2.50
C GLY A 67 9.28 8.61 -0.99
N THR A 68 8.88 7.49 -0.37
CA THR A 68 8.51 7.42 1.06
C THR A 68 9.34 6.40 1.83
N PHE A 69 9.82 5.35 1.16
CA PHE A 69 10.63 4.32 1.78
C PHE A 69 12.11 4.72 1.85
N HIS A 70 12.82 4.18 2.83
CA HIS A 70 14.26 4.33 2.97
C HIS A 70 14.91 2.99 3.36
N PRO A 71 16.23 2.81 3.17
CA PRO A 71 16.88 1.55 3.51
C PRO A 71 16.72 1.21 5.00
N LEU A 72 16.41 -0.06 5.28
CA LEU A 72 16.19 -0.58 6.63
C LEU A 72 17.50 -0.58 7.45
N ASP A 73 18.54 -1.20 6.90
CA ASP A 73 19.82 -1.44 7.61
C ASP A 73 20.99 -0.61 7.07
N ALA A 74 20.72 0.42 6.26
CA ALA A 74 21.76 1.22 5.60
C ALA A 74 21.46 2.71 5.61
N PRO A 75 22.49 3.58 5.64
CA PRO A 75 22.30 5.02 5.52
C PRO A 75 21.89 5.42 4.10
N THR A 76 21.04 6.45 3.98
CA THR A 76 20.67 7.05 2.69
C THR A 76 21.84 7.86 2.11
N THR A 77 22.70 7.20 1.33
CA THR A 77 23.81 7.88 0.65
C THR A 77 23.35 8.70 -0.56
N LYS A 78 24.15 9.68 -0.99
CA LYS A 78 23.90 10.42 -2.25
C LYS A 78 23.81 9.49 -3.47
N ARG A 79 24.63 8.44 -3.49
CA ARG A 79 24.64 7.44 -4.57
C ARG A 79 23.33 6.65 -4.58
N TRP A 80 22.88 6.20 -3.42
CA TRP A 80 21.61 5.49 -3.26
C TRP A 80 20.46 6.36 -3.74
N ARG A 81 20.33 7.61 -3.26
CA ARG A 81 19.27 8.52 -3.71
C ARG A 81 19.24 8.69 -5.23
N LYS A 82 20.39 8.93 -5.86
CA LYS A 82 20.47 9.10 -7.32
C LYS A 82 20.06 7.81 -8.07
N GLN A 83 20.42 6.65 -7.55
CA GLN A 83 20.04 5.36 -8.12
C GLN A 83 18.52 5.15 -8.00
N THR A 84 17.96 5.42 -6.83
CA THR A 84 16.52 5.26 -6.56
C THR A 84 15.68 6.27 -7.31
N GLU A 85 16.07 7.55 -7.37
CA GLU A 85 15.43 8.58 -8.21
C GLU A 85 15.36 8.15 -9.67
N ARG A 86 16.45 7.58 -10.20
CA ARG A 86 16.47 7.02 -11.56
C ARG A 86 15.50 5.84 -11.70
N ARG A 87 15.42 4.95 -10.70
CA ARG A 87 14.47 3.83 -10.71
C ARG A 87 13.03 4.31 -10.65
N ASN A 88 12.76 5.29 -9.79
CA ASN A 88 11.44 5.89 -9.67
C ASN A 88 11.03 6.59 -10.97
N ALA A 89 11.95 7.28 -11.65
CA ALA A 89 11.67 7.90 -12.95
C ALA A 89 11.37 6.88 -14.07
N LEU A 90 11.82 5.64 -13.94
CA LEU A 90 11.61 4.55 -14.92
C LEU A 90 10.38 3.67 -14.61
N SER A 91 9.69 3.95 -13.51
CA SER A 91 8.53 3.20 -13.00
C SER A 91 7.53 4.18 -12.37
N GLY A 92 6.54 3.70 -11.63
CA GLY A 92 5.62 4.57 -10.91
C GLY A 92 4.59 5.32 -11.77
N GLN A 93 4.37 4.90 -13.02
CA GLN A 93 3.39 5.55 -13.90
C GLN A 93 1.96 5.39 -13.37
N ASP A 94 1.70 4.34 -12.58
CA ASP A 94 0.40 4.06 -11.99
C ASP A 94 0.27 4.53 -10.54
N ILE A 95 1.22 5.30 -9.96
CA ILE A 95 1.10 5.81 -8.58
C ILE A 95 -0.20 6.60 -8.40
N GLY A 96 -0.50 7.51 -9.35
CA GLY A 96 -1.74 8.29 -9.30
C GLY A 96 -3.00 7.42 -9.39
N ARG A 97 -2.95 6.31 -10.15
CA ARG A 97 -4.06 5.36 -10.23
C ARG A 97 -4.19 4.54 -8.94
N SER A 98 -3.06 4.08 -8.38
CA SER A 98 -3.01 3.38 -7.09
C SER A 98 -3.63 4.23 -5.96
N GLU A 99 -3.30 5.53 -5.90
CA GLU A 99 -3.90 6.47 -4.95
C GLU A 99 -5.41 6.61 -5.11
N GLN A 100 -5.88 6.80 -6.35
CA GLN A 100 -7.32 6.93 -6.63
C GLN A 100 -8.09 5.66 -6.25
N LEU A 101 -7.56 4.49 -6.60
CA LEU A 101 -8.14 3.20 -6.23
C LEU A 101 -8.15 3.01 -4.71
N ALA A 102 -7.05 3.32 -4.03
CA ALA A 102 -6.96 3.19 -2.58
C ALA A 102 -7.98 4.08 -1.87
N ALA A 103 -8.12 5.34 -2.31
CA ALA A 103 -9.11 6.26 -1.76
C ALA A 103 -10.55 5.76 -1.95
N VAL A 104 -10.92 5.37 -3.18
CA VAL A 104 -12.26 4.87 -3.50
C VAL A 104 -12.56 3.59 -2.72
N MET A 105 -11.63 2.63 -2.73
CA MET A 105 -11.85 1.34 -2.08
C MET A 105 -11.90 1.43 -0.57
N PHE A 106 -11.06 2.26 0.05
CA PHE A 106 -11.13 2.49 1.49
C PHE A 106 -12.46 3.15 1.90
N ALA A 107 -12.91 4.15 1.16
CA ALA A 107 -14.21 4.79 1.41
C ALA A 107 -15.36 3.79 1.26
N ARG A 108 -15.36 2.99 0.18
CA ARG A 108 -16.38 1.96 -0.04
C ARG A 108 -16.40 0.91 1.07
N TRP A 109 -15.23 0.43 1.48
CA TRP A 109 -15.10 -0.54 2.58
C TRP A 109 -15.64 0.04 3.90
N CYS A 110 -15.26 1.28 4.24
CA CYS A 110 -15.79 2.00 5.39
C CYS A 110 -17.32 2.12 5.36
N THR A 111 -17.91 2.44 4.20
CA THR A 111 -19.36 2.57 4.07
C THR A 111 -20.06 1.23 4.27
N VAL A 112 -19.57 0.18 3.62
CA VAL A 112 -20.23 -1.14 3.64
C VAL A 112 -20.02 -1.87 4.96
N ARG A 113 -18.84 -1.78 5.59
CA ARG A 113 -18.48 -2.57 6.77
C ARG A 113 -18.61 -1.82 8.09
N LEU A 114 -18.40 -0.50 8.08
CA LEU A 114 -18.48 0.33 9.29
C LEU A 114 -19.73 1.20 9.33
N GLY A 115 -20.59 1.13 8.29
CA GLY A 115 -21.80 1.95 8.20
C GLY A 115 -21.53 3.45 8.09
N LYS A 116 -20.31 3.85 7.70
CA LYS A 116 -19.96 5.27 7.53
C LYS A 116 -20.71 5.84 6.32
N PRO A 117 -21.17 7.10 6.38
CA PRO A 117 -21.79 7.73 5.21
C PRO A 117 -20.79 7.78 4.06
N GLU A 118 -21.29 7.55 2.85
CA GLU A 118 -20.47 7.66 1.64
C GLU A 118 -20.01 9.12 1.45
N PRO A 119 -18.71 9.39 1.25
CA PRO A 119 -18.23 10.75 1.08
C PRO A 119 -18.81 11.42 -0.18
N ALA A 120 -19.04 12.73 -0.12
CA ALA A 120 -19.61 13.49 -1.26
C ALA A 120 -18.76 13.42 -2.54
N TRP A 121 -17.45 13.21 -2.42
CA TRP A 121 -16.52 13.05 -3.55
C TRP A 121 -16.52 11.65 -4.15
N PHE A 122 -17.14 10.65 -3.50
CA PHE A 122 -17.01 9.24 -3.87
C PHE A 122 -17.40 8.95 -5.32
N ALA A 123 -18.59 9.39 -5.73
CA ALA A 123 -19.10 9.13 -7.08
C ALA A 123 -18.20 9.73 -8.18
N ASP A 124 -17.59 10.90 -7.93
CA ASP A 124 -16.64 11.51 -8.87
C ASP A 124 -15.28 10.80 -8.84
N GLY A 125 -14.82 10.40 -7.64
CA GLY A 125 -13.59 9.63 -7.45
C GLY A 125 -13.65 8.27 -8.15
N ALA A 126 -14.73 7.51 -7.97
CA ALA A 126 -14.95 6.21 -8.62
C ALA A 126 -14.97 6.35 -10.15
N ARG A 127 -15.61 7.41 -10.68
CA ARG A 127 -15.62 7.70 -12.11
C ARG A 127 -14.22 8.02 -12.65
N ARG A 128 -13.41 8.80 -11.93
CA ARG A 128 -12.03 9.13 -12.33
C ARG A 128 -11.09 7.93 -12.27
N ALA A 129 -11.29 7.07 -11.28
CA ALA A 129 -10.53 5.84 -11.09
C ALA A 129 -10.94 4.72 -12.06
N ASP A 130 -12.01 4.92 -12.84
CA ASP A 130 -12.62 3.92 -13.73
C ASP A 130 -12.97 2.62 -12.96
N VAL A 131 -13.65 2.79 -11.82
CA VAL A 131 -14.06 1.70 -10.93
C VAL A 131 -15.55 1.46 -11.05
N SER A 132 -15.93 0.25 -11.43
CA SER A 132 -17.33 -0.19 -11.44
C SER A 132 -17.77 -0.71 -10.07
N GLU A 133 -19.08 -0.80 -9.87
CA GLU A 133 -19.64 -1.44 -8.66
C GLU A 133 -19.18 -2.90 -8.54
N GLU A 134 -19.09 -3.63 -9.66
CA GLU A 134 -18.60 -5.02 -9.70
C GLU A 134 -17.14 -5.11 -9.22
N ASP A 135 -16.26 -4.20 -9.67
CA ASP A 135 -14.88 -4.17 -9.21
C ASP A 135 -14.80 -3.89 -7.70
N THR A 136 -15.61 -2.96 -7.19
CA THR A 136 -15.63 -2.71 -5.76
C THR A 136 -16.05 -3.96 -4.97
N GLN A 137 -17.09 -4.65 -5.43
CA GLN A 137 -17.59 -5.86 -4.78
C GLN A 137 -16.56 -6.99 -4.83
N GLY A 138 -15.79 -7.10 -5.93
CA GLY A 138 -14.72 -8.08 -6.07
C GLY A 138 -13.54 -7.84 -5.14
N CYS A 139 -13.21 -6.59 -4.83
CA CYS A 139 -12.07 -6.25 -3.98
C CYS A 139 -12.39 -6.29 -2.48
N LEU A 140 -13.64 -6.00 -2.08
CA LEU A 140 -14.06 -5.94 -0.66
C LEU A 140 -13.69 -7.18 0.17
N PRO A 141 -13.91 -8.44 -0.29
CA PRO A 141 -13.55 -9.63 0.50
C PRO A 141 -12.06 -9.71 0.83
N ALA A 142 -11.19 -9.25 -0.08
CA ALA A 142 -9.76 -9.26 0.13
C ALA A 142 -9.36 -8.22 1.19
N LEU A 143 -10.01 -7.05 1.20
CA LEU A 143 -9.85 -6.04 2.24
C LEU A 143 -10.35 -6.54 3.61
N ASP A 144 -11.49 -7.26 3.65
CA ASP A 144 -12.03 -7.85 4.87
C ASP A 144 -11.02 -8.82 5.52
N VAL A 145 -10.38 -9.67 4.72
CA VAL A 145 -9.39 -10.64 5.21
C VAL A 145 -8.19 -9.95 5.84
N VAL A 146 -7.66 -8.90 5.20
CA VAL A 146 -6.48 -8.21 5.75
C VAL A 146 -6.82 -7.30 6.93
N ALA A 147 -8.01 -6.69 6.93
CA ALA A 147 -8.51 -5.92 8.07
C ALA A 147 -8.67 -6.82 9.31
N ALA A 148 -9.33 -7.97 9.15
CA ALA A 148 -9.50 -8.94 10.25
C ALA A 148 -8.15 -9.43 10.80
N ARG A 149 -7.16 -9.66 9.93
CA ARG A 149 -5.80 -10.00 10.39
C ARG A 149 -5.15 -8.84 11.14
N TRP A 150 -5.23 -7.62 10.60
CA TRP A 150 -4.62 -6.44 11.21
C TRP A 150 -5.17 -6.12 12.60
N GLU A 151 -6.46 -6.35 12.82
CA GLU A 151 -7.10 -6.17 14.13
C GLU A 151 -6.53 -7.13 15.20
N THR A 152 -6.04 -8.30 14.79
CA THR A 152 -5.40 -9.24 15.72
C THR A 152 -3.93 -8.93 16.01
N VAL A 153 -3.31 -8.01 15.25
CA VAL A 153 -1.90 -7.64 15.41
C VAL A 153 -1.75 -6.69 16.60
N GLY A 154 -1.12 -7.16 17.68
CA GLY A 154 -0.79 -6.36 18.85
C GLY A 154 0.37 -5.38 18.62
N ILE A 155 0.58 -4.45 19.56
CA ILE A 155 1.74 -3.55 19.53
C ILE A 155 3.03 -4.36 19.66
N GLY A 156 3.97 -4.16 18.73
CA GLY A 156 5.21 -4.91 18.61
C GLY A 156 5.11 -6.10 17.65
N GLU A 157 3.90 -6.54 17.32
CA GLU A 157 3.64 -7.62 16.39
C GLU A 157 3.48 -7.12 14.95
N SER A 158 3.47 -8.05 14.00
CA SER A 158 3.38 -7.76 12.59
C SER A 158 2.65 -8.84 11.81
N MET A 159 2.17 -8.47 10.63
CA MET A 159 1.69 -9.42 9.62
C MET A 159 2.40 -9.17 8.29
N SER A 160 2.60 -10.22 7.51
CA SER A 160 3.30 -10.14 6.23
C SER A 160 2.40 -10.60 5.09
N ILE A 161 2.55 -9.95 3.94
CA ILE A 161 1.83 -10.26 2.71
C ILE A 161 2.86 -10.37 1.58
N PRO A 162 2.93 -11.50 0.87
CA PRO A 162 3.85 -11.66 -0.25
C PRO A 162 3.36 -10.87 -1.46
N TRP A 163 4.26 -10.18 -2.15
CA TRP A 163 3.95 -9.58 -3.44
C TRP A 163 3.70 -10.69 -4.48
N PRO A 164 2.58 -10.68 -5.22
CA PRO A 164 2.16 -11.83 -6.03
C PRO A 164 2.95 -11.97 -7.33
N TRP A 165 3.80 -11.01 -7.69
CA TRP A 165 4.61 -11.05 -8.91
C TRP A 165 6.12 -11.03 -8.60
N PRO A 166 6.96 -11.52 -9.53
CA PRO A 166 8.41 -11.36 -9.42
C PRO A 166 8.83 -9.88 -9.41
N GLU A 167 9.87 -9.58 -8.64
CA GLU A 167 10.60 -8.30 -8.68
C GLU A 167 11.20 -8.05 -10.08
N ARG A 168 11.30 -6.78 -10.47
CA ARG A 168 11.76 -6.35 -11.81
C ARG A 168 13.14 -5.71 -11.77
#